data_AF-A0A844C428-F1
#
_entry.id   AF-A0A844C428-F1
#
_cell.length_a   1.000
_cell.length_b   1.000
_cell.length_c   1.000
_cell.angle_alpha   90.00
_cell.angle_beta   90.00
_cell.angle_gamma   90.00
#
_symmetry.space_group_name_H-M   'P 1'
#
loop_
_entity.id
_entity.type
_entity.pdbx_description
1 polymer ?
#
loop_
_entity_poly.entity_id
_entity_poly.type
_entity_poly.pdbx_seq_one_letter_code
_entity_poly.pdbx_strand_id
1 'polypeptide(L)'
;MASLDKGWLSWWLEGFWQQADASWHGLPWFQLDEPRRLSLIRQSPQALSAMLGLAECLPDSPDARLLALISLFPHQRARLFVLVAEVCQPGSRAGQLEEPQRIWCERLTRGLRPGVWLPSTLSFRGESDFAVLYLLRPLFTPVAWQRLRFSFPQPDVELCEGAFPNDPTPPLNRLQALWEGALWQAQQYQTSAPNDSSWEQ
;
A
#
# COMPACT_ATOMS: atom_id res chain seq x y z
N MET A 1 15.73 -5.22 -17.15
CA MET A 1 16.22 -4.75 -15.83
C MET A 1 16.35 -3.24 -15.77
N ALA A 2 17.01 -2.57 -16.74
CA ALA A 2 17.12 -1.10 -16.77
C ALA A 2 15.80 -0.30 -16.77
N SER A 3 14.67 -0.88 -17.19
CA SER A 3 13.35 -0.22 -17.16
C SER A 3 12.72 -0.16 -15.77
N LEU A 4 12.99 -1.14 -14.90
CA LEU A 4 12.47 -1.21 -13.54
C LEU A 4 13.15 -0.16 -12.64
N ASP A 5 14.46 0.03 -12.82
CA ASP A 5 15.24 1.05 -12.11
C ASP A 5 14.76 2.47 -12.47
N LYS A 6 14.41 2.71 -13.74
CA LYS A 6 13.86 4.00 -14.19
C LYS A 6 12.44 4.25 -13.67
N GLY A 7 11.60 3.22 -13.65
CA GLY A 7 10.24 3.31 -13.09
C GLY A 7 10.27 3.59 -11.58
N TRP A 8 11.15 2.90 -10.85
CA TRP A 8 11.38 3.12 -9.42
C TRP A 8 11.80 4.56 -9.11
N LEU A 9 12.83 5.05 -9.82
CA LEU A 9 13.35 6.40 -9.61
C LEU A 9 12.30 7.47 -9.94
N SER A 10 11.54 7.29 -11.03
CA SER A 10 10.44 8.18 -11.41
C SER A 10 9.35 8.25 -10.34
N TRP A 11 8.96 7.08 -9.79
CA TRP A 11 8.01 7.03 -8.68
C TRP A 11 8.56 7.70 -7.41
N TRP A 12 9.83 7.47 -7.09
CA TRP A 12 10.48 8.01 -5.89
C TRP A 12 10.56 9.54 -5.89
N LEU A 13 10.83 10.14 -7.04
CA LEU A 13 10.98 11.58 -7.19
C LEU A 13 9.63 12.29 -7.31
N GLU A 14 8.72 11.72 -8.11
CA GLU A 14 7.49 12.43 -8.50
C GLU A 14 6.21 11.59 -8.33
N GLY A 15 6.26 10.31 -8.69
CA GLY A 15 5.05 9.49 -8.75
C GLY A 15 4.33 9.33 -7.40
N PHE A 16 5.04 9.26 -6.28
CA PHE A 16 4.40 9.04 -4.97
C PHE A 16 3.45 10.16 -4.56
N TRP A 17 3.79 11.42 -4.85
CA TRP A 17 2.92 12.56 -4.54
C TRP A 17 1.92 12.84 -5.66
N GLN A 18 2.23 12.51 -6.92
CA GLN A 18 1.24 12.58 -8.01
C GLN A 18 0.07 11.61 -7.80
N GLN A 19 0.34 10.47 -7.16
CA GLN A 19 -0.64 9.42 -6.85
C GLN A 19 -1.10 9.48 -5.39
N ALA A 20 -0.90 10.61 -4.71
CA ALA A 20 -1.33 10.77 -3.34
C ALA A 20 -2.86 10.67 -3.23
N ASP A 21 -3.32 10.04 -2.16
CA ASP A 21 -4.74 10.03 -1.81
C ASP A 21 -5.23 11.46 -1.56
N ALA A 22 -6.47 11.75 -1.95
CA ALA A 22 -7.05 13.09 -1.89
C ALA A 22 -7.08 13.66 -0.47
N SER A 23 -7.10 12.81 0.56
CA SER A 23 -7.04 13.26 1.96
C SER A 23 -5.77 14.06 2.28
N TRP A 24 -4.65 13.78 1.60
CA TRP A 24 -3.39 14.52 1.78
C TRP A 24 -3.38 15.91 1.17
N HIS A 25 -4.35 16.24 0.30
CA HIS A 25 -4.34 17.48 -0.45
C HIS A 25 -4.43 18.74 0.42
N GLY A 26 -4.76 18.61 1.71
CA GLY A 26 -4.68 19.72 2.67
C GLY A 26 -3.25 20.20 2.98
N LEU A 27 -2.21 19.42 2.68
CA LEU A 27 -0.82 19.84 2.94
C LEU A 27 -0.36 20.97 2.02
N PRO A 28 0.56 21.85 2.47
CA PRO A 28 1.01 23.01 1.69
C PRO A 28 1.49 22.68 0.28
N TRP A 29 2.15 21.53 0.09
CA TRP A 29 2.65 21.09 -1.22
C TRP A 29 1.53 20.92 -2.26
N PHE A 30 0.41 20.32 -1.85
CA PHE A 30 -0.73 20.04 -2.72
C PHE A 30 -1.62 21.27 -2.98
N GLN A 31 -1.47 22.32 -2.18
CA GLN A 31 -2.17 23.60 -2.39
C GLN A 31 -1.47 24.50 -3.43
N LEU A 32 -0.22 24.19 -3.79
CA LEU A 32 0.48 24.87 -4.87
C LEU A 32 -0.07 24.46 -6.23
N ASP A 33 -0.17 25.41 -7.15
CA ASP A 33 -0.38 25.16 -8.56
C ASP A 33 0.87 24.54 -9.20
N GLU A 34 0.66 23.79 -10.29
CA GLU A 34 1.71 23.07 -11.01
C GLU A 34 2.94 23.94 -11.37
N PRO A 35 2.82 25.17 -11.93
CA PRO A 35 4.00 25.96 -12.27
C PRO A 35 4.82 26.35 -11.04
N ARG A 36 4.19 26.59 -9.87
CA ARG A 36 4.91 26.86 -8.62
C ARG A 36 5.63 25.62 -8.11
N ARG A 37 5.01 24.43 -8.18
CA ARG A 37 5.67 23.16 -7.84
C ARG A 37 6.91 22.92 -8.70
N LEU A 38 6.78 23.08 -10.02
CA LEU A 38 7.90 22.93 -10.96
C LEU A 38 8.99 23.98 -10.74
N SER A 39 8.62 25.20 -10.37
CA SER A 39 9.59 26.24 -10.01
C SER A 39 10.36 25.88 -8.74
N LEU A 40 9.67 25.41 -7.70
CA LEU A 40 10.27 25.01 -6.43
C LEU A 40 11.20 23.80 -6.58
N ILE A 41 10.78 22.76 -7.31
CA ILE A 41 11.65 21.59 -7.56
C ILE A 41 12.95 22.01 -8.26
N ARG A 42 12.88 22.96 -9.20
CA ARG A 42 14.05 23.46 -9.94
C ARG A 42 14.96 24.36 -9.09
N GLN A 43 14.37 25.24 -8.27
CA GLN A 43 15.12 26.25 -7.52
C GLN A 43 15.62 25.73 -6.16
N SER A 44 14.88 24.80 -5.55
CA SER A 44 15.14 24.27 -4.22
C SER A 44 14.69 22.80 -4.16
N PRO A 45 15.51 21.84 -4.63
CA PRO A 45 15.17 20.41 -4.63
C PRO A 45 14.76 19.87 -3.25
N GLN A 46 15.26 20.46 -2.16
CA GLN A 46 14.92 20.10 -0.78
C GLN A 46 13.52 20.58 -0.35
N ALA A 47 12.91 21.52 -1.08
CA ALA A 47 11.62 22.11 -0.69
C ALA A 47 10.51 21.06 -0.64
N LEU A 48 10.51 20.11 -1.58
CA LEU A 48 9.56 19.00 -1.59
C LEU A 48 9.68 18.18 -0.30
N SER A 49 10.90 17.76 0.04
CA SER A 49 11.16 16.97 1.24
C SER A 49 10.77 17.72 2.51
N ALA A 50 11.12 19.01 2.61
CA ALA A 50 10.77 19.83 3.76
C ALA A 50 9.25 20.02 3.91
N MET A 51 8.53 20.28 2.81
CA MET A 51 7.08 20.51 2.84
C MET A 51 6.26 19.24 3.12
N LEU A 52 6.80 18.07 2.77
CA LEU A 52 6.15 16.77 2.97
C LEU A 52 6.70 15.98 4.18
N GLY A 53 7.69 16.53 4.89
CA GLY A 53 8.34 15.87 6.03
C GLY A 53 9.11 14.60 5.66
N LEU A 54 9.74 14.58 4.49
CA LEU A 54 10.50 13.43 3.99
C LEU A 54 11.97 13.51 4.41
N ALA A 55 12.59 12.35 4.65
CA ALA A 55 14.04 12.26 4.76
C ALA A 55 14.71 12.59 3.41
N GLU A 56 15.75 13.42 3.46
CA GLU A 56 16.62 13.72 2.33
C GLU A 56 17.62 12.58 2.14
N CYS A 57 17.26 11.60 1.31
CA CYS A 57 18.16 10.52 0.94
C CYS A 57 17.85 9.96 -0.44
N LEU A 58 18.82 9.23 -0.98
CA LEU A 58 18.68 8.50 -2.23
C LEU A 58 17.77 7.28 -2.03
N PRO A 59 17.06 6.83 -3.07
CA PRO A 59 16.31 5.58 -3.02
C PRO A 59 17.26 4.40 -2.81
N ASP A 60 16.87 3.48 -1.93
CA ASP A 60 17.48 2.16 -1.85
C ASP A 60 17.14 1.32 -3.09
N SER A 61 17.70 0.11 -3.16
CA SER A 61 17.28 -0.86 -4.18
C SER A 61 15.77 -1.13 -4.09
N PRO A 62 15.06 -1.19 -5.24
CA PRO A 62 13.62 -1.33 -5.24
C PRO A 62 13.18 -2.65 -4.60
N ASP A 63 12.31 -2.59 -3.59
CA ASP A 63 11.63 -3.77 -3.05
C ASP A 63 10.57 -4.24 -4.05
N ALA A 64 10.60 -5.52 -4.42
CA ALA A 64 9.69 -6.08 -5.42
C ALA A 64 8.21 -5.98 -5.00
N ARG A 65 7.91 -6.06 -3.71
CA ARG A 65 6.54 -5.92 -3.17
C ARG A 65 6.10 -4.46 -3.25
N LEU A 66 7.00 -3.52 -3.00
CA LEU A 66 6.70 -2.11 -3.17
C LEU A 66 6.39 -1.82 -4.63
N LEU A 67 7.23 -2.27 -5.56
CA LEU A 67 6.98 -2.13 -6.99
C LEU A 67 5.65 -2.75 -7.42
N ALA A 68 5.33 -3.93 -6.89
CA ALA A 68 4.04 -4.58 -7.15
C ALA A 68 2.87 -3.72 -6.63
N LEU A 69 2.95 -3.19 -5.41
CA LEU A 69 1.91 -2.34 -4.80
C LEU A 69 1.64 -1.07 -5.59
N ILE A 70 2.68 -0.35 -5.99
CA ILE A 70 2.54 0.93 -6.73
C ILE A 70 2.07 0.71 -8.17
N SER A 71 2.19 -0.52 -8.68
CA SER A 71 1.71 -0.89 -10.01
C SER A 71 0.24 -1.32 -10.02
N LEU A 72 -0.39 -1.51 -8.85
CA LEU A 72 -1.80 -1.86 -8.74
C LEU A 72 -2.69 -0.65 -9.01
N PHE A 73 -3.78 -0.86 -9.75
CA PHE A 73 -4.84 0.13 -9.86
C PHE A 73 -5.56 0.33 -8.51
N PRO A 74 -6.22 1.49 -8.27
CA PRO A 74 -6.90 1.76 -7.00
C PRO A 74 -7.87 0.66 -6.54
N HIS A 75 -8.66 0.10 -7.48
CA HIS A 75 -9.61 -0.98 -7.17
C HIS A 75 -8.90 -2.30 -6.81
N GLN A 76 -7.75 -2.59 -7.41
CA GLN A 76 -6.96 -3.79 -7.07
C GLN A 76 -6.29 -3.63 -5.70
N ARG A 77 -5.81 -2.44 -5.38
CA ARG A 77 -5.24 -2.13 -4.07
C ARG A 77 -6.30 -2.21 -2.96
N ALA A 78 -7.52 -1.71 -3.22
CA ALA A 78 -8.64 -1.91 -2.30
C ALA A 78 -8.95 -3.41 -2.11
N ARG A 79 -9.00 -4.18 -3.19
CA ARG A 79 -9.21 -5.64 -3.12
C ARG A 79 -8.10 -6.38 -2.37
N LEU A 80 -6.84 -5.97 -2.56
CA LEU A 80 -5.69 -6.49 -1.81
C LEU A 80 -5.90 -6.29 -0.29
N PHE A 81 -6.38 -5.12 0.11
CA PHE A 81 -6.64 -4.81 1.51
C PHE A 81 -7.79 -5.66 2.08
N VAL A 82 -8.84 -5.87 1.28
CA VAL A 82 -9.93 -6.80 1.63
C VAL A 82 -9.41 -8.23 1.83
N LEU A 83 -8.55 -8.73 0.93
CA LEU A 83 -7.96 -10.07 1.05
C LEU A 83 -7.11 -10.20 2.32
N VAL A 84 -6.26 -9.20 2.61
CA VAL A 84 -5.41 -9.20 3.81
C VAL A 84 -6.27 -9.18 5.08
N ALA A 85 -7.28 -8.30 5.14
CA ALA A 85 -8.20 -8.21 6.26
C ALA A 85 -8.94 -9.54 6.51
N GLU A 86 -9.45 -10.16 5.45
CA GLU A 86 -10.18 -11.43 5.55
C GLU A 86 -9.28 -12.59 6.01
N VAL A 87 -8.02 -12.63 5.56
CA VAL A 87 -7.06 -13.63 6.02
C VAL A 87 -6.72 -13.43 7.51
N CYS A 88 -6.54 -12.19 7.94
CA CYS A 88 -6.16 -11.88 9.31
C CYS A 88 -7.33 -12.08 10.30
N GLN A 89 -8.56 -11.82 9.85
CA GLN A 89 -9.77 -12.00 10.63
C GLN A 89 -10.92 -12.47 9.72
N PRO A 90 -11.19 -13.79 9.67
CA PRO A 90 -12.28 -14.34 8.86
C PRO A 90 -13.64 -13.72 9.20
N GLY A 91 -14.44 -13.45 8.17
CA GLY A 91 -15.73 -12.77 8.25
C GLY A 91 -15.62 -11.26 8.55
N SER A 92 -14.45 -10.65 8.36
CA SER A 92 -14.28 -9.19 8.49
C SER A 92 -14.78 -8.47 7.25
N ARG A 93 -14.47 -9.00 6.04
CA ARG A 93 -14.81 -8.38 4.76
C ARG A 93 -15.24 -9.38 3.69
N ALA A 94 -15.58 -10.61 4.07
CA ALA A 94 -16.05 -11.68 3.18
C ALA A 94 -17.14 -11.24 2.17
N GLY A 95 -18.04 -10.33 2.56
CA GLY A 95 -19.09 -9.80 1.68
C GLY A 95 -18.57 -9.06 0.43
N GLN A 96 -17.32 -8.61 0.44
CA GLN A 96 -16.66 -7.90 -0.66
C GLN A 96 -15.81 -8.84 -1.56
N LEU A 97 -15.77 -10.13 -1.22
CA LEU A 97 -14.99 -11.15 -1.93
C LEU A 97 -15.89 -12.13 -2.66
N GLU A 98 -15.41 -12.59 -3.81
CA GLU A 98 -16.02 -13.70 -4.55
C GLU A 98 -15.68 -15.05 -3.89
N GLU A 99 -16.47 -16.07 -4.20
CA GLU A 99 -16.30 -17.40 -3.62
C GLU A 99 -14.89 -18.00 -3.80
N PRO A 100 -14.24 -17.93 -4.98
CA PRO A 100 -12.87 -18.42 -5.13
C PRO A 100 -11.86 -17.71 -4.22
N GLN A 101 -12.09 -16.43 -3.92
CA GLN A 101 -11.23 -15.64 -3.06
C GLN A 101 -11.45 -15.96 -1.59
N ARG A 102 -12.69 -16.18 -1.18
CA ARG A 102 -13.00 -16.64 0.18
C ARG A 102 -12.32 -17.97 0.47
N ILE A 103 -12.42 -18.92 -0.45
CA ILE A 103 -11.74 -20.22 -0.34
C ILE A 103 -10.21 -20.03 -0.25
N TRP A 104 -9.65 -19.11 -1.04
CA TRP A 104 -8.23 -18.78 -0.95
C TRP A 104 -7.85 -18.17 0.41
N CYS A 105 -8.64 -17.21 0.92
CA CYS A 105 -8.43 -16.59 2.22
C CYS A 105 -8.49 -17.63 3.35
N GLU A 106 -9.45 -18.56 3.32
CA GLU A 106 -9.56 -19.64 4.30
C GLU A 106 -8.33 -20.55 4.31
N ARG A 107 -7.85 -20.94 3.13
CA ARG A 107 -6.63 -21.76 2.99
C ARG A 107 -5.42 -21.05 3.56
N LEU A 108 -5.24 -19.76 3.22
CA LEU A 108 -4.12 -18.98 3.70
C LEU A 108 -4.20 -18.74 5.22
N THR A 109 -5.40 -18.49 5.75
CA THR A 109 -5.64 -18.36 7.20
C THR A 109 -5.21 -19.63 7.95
N ARG A 110 -5.57 -20.81 7.45
CA ARG A 110 -5.19 -22.10 8.07
C ARG A 110 -3.67 -22.33 8.06
N GLY A 111 -2.99 -21.90 6.98
CA GLY A 111 -1.55 -22.02 6.83
C GLY A 111 -0.74 -21.03 7.66
N LEU A 112 -1.14 -19.75 7.64
CA LEU A 112 -0.44 -18.68 8.36
C LEU A 112 -0.82 -18.60 9.84
N ARG A 113 -2.03 -19.03 10.20
CA ARG A 113 -2.63 -18.93 11.54
C ARG A 113 -2.45 -17.55 12.17
N PRO A 114 -3.00 -16.47 11.57
CA PRO A 114 -2.77 -15.10 12.03
C PRO A 114 -3.12 -14.86 13.50
N GLY A 115 -4.14 -15.54 14.02
CA GLY A 115 -4.54 -15.46 15.43
C GLY A 115 -3.49 -15.92 16.46
N VAL A 116 -2.35 -16.50 16.04
CA VAL A 116 -1.26 -16.90 16.94
C VAL A 116 -0.20 -15.81 17.10
N TRP A 117 -0.06 -14.91 16.12
CA TRP A 117 1.04 -13.94 16.07
C TRP A 117 0.60 -12.50 15.84
N LEU A 118 -0.68 -12.26 15.54
CA LEU A 118 -1.26 -10.92 15.51
C LEU A 118 -1.61 -10.45 16.93
N PRO A 119 -1.45 -9.14 17.22
CA PRO A 119 -1.99 -8.55 18.44
C PRO A 119 -3.51 -8.75 18.52
N SER A 120 -4.01 -9.20 19.67
CA SER A 120 -5.45 -9.44 19.88
C SER A 120 -6.28 -8.14 19.88
N THR A 121 -5.62 -7.01 20.07
CA THR A 121 -6.17 -5.65 20.02
C THR A 121 -6.44 -5.17 18.59
N LEU A 122 -5.83 -5.82 17.59
CA LEU A 122 -5.94 -5.43 16.19
C LEU A 122 -7.26 -5.97 15.59
N SER A 123 -8.12 -5.07 15.14
CA SER A 123 -9.39 -5.41 14.48
C SER A 123 -9.34 -5.02 13.00
N PHE A 124 -9.75 -5.95 12.15
CA PHE A 124 -9.90 -5.75 10.70
C PHE A 124 -11.35 -5.51 10.29
N ARG A 125 -12.26 -5.45 11.27
CA ARG A 125 -13.67 -5.11 11.06
C ARG A 125 -13.83 -3.59 10.97
N GLY A 126 -14.73 -3.16 10.09
CA GLY A 126 -15.05 -1.75 9.87
C GLY A 126 -14.51 -1.23 8.54
N GLU A 127 -14.71 0.06 8.31
CA GLU A 127 -14.38 0.73 7.05
C GLU A 127 -12.93 1.21 6.98
N SER A 128 -12.27 1.40 8.13
CA SER A 128 -10.88 1.85 8.20
C SER A 128 -9.90 0.75 7.81
N ASP A 129 -8.87 1.13 7.05
CA ASP A 129 -7.79 0.26 6.60
C ASP A 129 -6.57 0.28 7.52
N PHE A 130 -6.61 0.99 8.65
CA PHE A 130 -5.45 1.20 9.53
C PHE A 130 -4.80 -0.12 9.98
N ALA A 131 -5.59 -1.17 10.26
CA ALA A 131 -5.07 -2.46 10.71
C ALA A 131 -4.28 -3.18 9.61
N VAL A 132 -4.70 -3.03 8.35
CA VAL A 132 -3.97 -3.56 7.20
C VAL A 132 -2.68 -2.76 6.98
N LEU A 133 -2.73 -1.42 7.09
CA LEU A 133 -1.55 -0.57 7.01
C LEU A 133 -0.53 -0.87 8.12
N TYR A 134 -1.00 -1.17 9.34
CA TYR A 134 -0.15 -1.57 10.45
C TYR A 134 0.66 -2.84 10.12
N LEU A 135 0.07 -3.80 9.39
CA LEU A 135 0.79 -4.99 8.91
C LEU A 135 1.68 -4.72 7.68
N LEU A 136 1.37 -3.69 6.90
CA LEU A 136 2.13 -3.33 5.70
C LEU A 136 3.44 -2.64 6.05
N ARG A 137 3.38 -1.66 6.96
CA ARG A 137 4.48 -0.76 7.30
C ARG A 137 5.81 -1.46 7.63
N PRO A 138 5.85 -2.54 8.45
CA PRO A 138 7.10 -3.19 8.83
C PRO A 138 7.85 -3.87 7.67
N LEU A 139 7.21 -4.05 6.50
CA LEU A 139 7.84 -4.64 5.33
C LEU A 139 8.84 -3.71 4.64
N PHE A 140 8.77 -2.40 4.91
CA PHE A 140 9.53 -1.40 4.19
C PHE A 140 10.46 -0.60 5.10
N THR A 141 11.51 -0.05 4.52
CA THR A 141 12.38 0.90 5.23
C THR A 141 11.58 2.15 5.61
N PRO A 142 11.95 2.86 6.69
CA PRO A 142 11.24 4.08 7.10
C PRO A 142 11.10 5.10 5.96
N VAL A 143 12.14 5.21 5.13
CA VAL A 143 12.17 6.15 4.01
C VAL A 143 11.21 5.74 2.88
N ALA A 144 11.14 4.45 2.57
CA ALA A 144 10.19 3.92 1.59
C ALA A 144 8.75 4.12 2.09
N TRP A 145 8.50 3.86 3.38
CA TRP A 145 7.19 4.09 4.00
C TRP A 145 6.75 5.56 3.95
N GLN A 146 7.65 6.52 4.23
CA GLN A 146 7.35 7.96 4.20
C GLN A 146 6.75 8.43 2.85
N ARG A 147 7.12 7.77 1.75
CA ARG A 147 6.58 8.03 0.40
C ARG A 147 5.36 7.17 0.12
N LEU A 148 5.43 5.88 0.40
CA LEU A 148 4.34 4.94 0.13
C LEU A 148 3.05 5.31 0.89
N ARG A 149 3.16 5.87 2.09
CA ARG A 149 1.99 6.26 2.91
C ARG A 149 1.06 7.25 2.21
N PHE A 150 1.58 8.11 1.33
CA PHE A 150 0.77 9.06 0.57
C PHE A 150 -0.24 8.36 -0.34
N SER A 151 0.02 7.11 -0.73
CA SER A 151 -0.91 6.32 -1.53
C SER A 151 -2.17 5.89 -0.78
N PHE A 152 -2.25 6.06 0.55
CA PHE A 152 -3.37 5.63 1.38
C PHE A 152 -4.05 6.81 2.08
N PRO A 153 -5.30 6.67 2.55
CA PRO A 153 -5.98 7.74 3.28
C PRO A 153 -5.16 8.20 4.50
N GLN A 154 -4.92 9.51 4.59
CA GLN A 154 -4.24 10.16 5.70
C GLN A 154 -4.76 9.74 7.08
N PRO A 155 -6.08 9.70 7.37
CA PRO A 155 -6.54 9.31 8.71
C PRO A 155 -6.15 7.87 9.09
N ASP A 156 -6.18 6.93 8.14
CA ASP A 156 -5.79 5.54 8.41
C ASP A 156 -4.28 5.41 8.60
N VAL A 157 -3.49 6.20 7.88
CA VAL A 157 -2.03 6.28 8.05
C VAL A 157 -1.68 6.84 9.43
N GLU A 158 -2.30 7.93 9.85
CA GLU A 158 -2.05 8.55 11.16
C GLU A 158 -2.39 7.60 12.32
N LEU A 159 -3.53 6.90 12.22
CA LEU A 159 -3.90 5.85 13.17
C LEU A 159 -2.88 4.72 13.20
N CYS A 160 -2.47 4.21 12.03
CA CYS A 160 -1.44 3.20 11.90
C CYS A 160 -0.09 3.65 12.49
N GLU A 161 0.30 4.91 12.26
CA GLU A 161 1.58 5.44 12.73
C GLU A 161 1.63 5.67 14.24
N GLY A 162 0.49 5.99 14.87
CA GLY A 162 0.33 6.12 16.31
C GLY A 162 -0.07 4.84 17.06
N ALA A 163 -0.40 3.76 16.34
CA ALA A 163 -0.94 2.54 16.94
C ALA A 163 0.13 1.68 17.64
N PHE A 164 -0.28 1.08 18.77
CA PHE A 164 0.37 -0.01 19.48
C PHE A 164 1.90 0.10 19.68
N PRO A 165 2.42 1.19 20.29
CA PRO A 165 3.85 1.33 20.53
C PRO A 165 4.44 0.25 21.47
N ASN A 166 3.58 -0.42 22.25
CA ASN A 166 3.97 -1.42 23.25
C ASN A 166 3.65 -2.86 22.84
N ASP A 167 2.95 -3.10 21.72
CA ASP A 167 2.63 -4.46 21.29
C ASP A 167 3.84 -5.06 20.55
N PRO A 168 4.06 -6.39 20.66
CA PRO A 168 5.14 -7.03 19.93
C PRO A 168 4.90 -6.90 18.42
N THR A 169 5.91 -6.43 17.70
CA THR A 169 5.86 -6.34 16.24
C THR A 169 5.57 -7.72 15.64
N PRO A 170 4.59 -7.83 14.73
CA PRO A 170 4.31 -9.10 14.06
C PRO A 170 5.55 -9.68 13.36
N PRO A 171 5.74 -11.02 13.37
CA PRO A 171 6.92 -11.64 12.78
C PRO A 171 7.07 -11.33 11.29
N LEU A 172 8.22 -10.76 10.90
CA LEU A 172 8.44 -10.28 9.54
C LEU A 172 8.23 -11.38 8.48
N ASN A 173 8.72 -12.60 8.71
CA ASN A 173 8.54 -13.73 7.80
C ASN A 173 7.05 -14.09 7.56
N ARG A 174 6.19 -13.91 8.57
CA ARG A 174 4.75 -14.13 8.44
C ARG A 174 4.09 -13.02 7.64
N LEU A 175 4.49 -11.77 7.88
CA LEU A 175 4.04 -10.62 7.09
C LEU A 175 4.43 -10.77 5.63
N GLN A 176 5.66 -11.17 5.34
CA GLN A 176 6.13 -11.38 3.97
C GLN A 176 5.29 -12.43 3.25
N ALA A 177 5.07 -13.60 3.87
CA ALA A 177 4.24 -14.65 3.29
C ALA A 177 2.78 -14.21 3.06
N LEU A 178 2.20 -13.42 3.98
CA LEU A 178 0.87 -12.85 3.83
C LEU A 178 0.78 -11.91 2.61
N TRP A 179 1.69 -10.94 2.53
CA TRP A 179 1.67 -9.92 1.49
C TRP A 179 2.04 -10.47 0.12
N GLU A 180 2.99 -11.40 0.04
CA GLU A 180 3.35 -12.08 -1.22
C GLU A 180 2.17 -12.89 -1.77
N GLY A 181 1.49 -13.65 -0.89
CA GLY A 181 0.28 -14.38 -1.28
C GLY A 181 -0.84 -13.45 -1.73
N ALA A 182 -1.11 -12.39 -0.97
CA ALA A 182 -2.19 -11.45 -1.27
C ALA A 182 -1.92 -10.63 -2.54
N LEU A 183 -0.67 -10.20 -2.77
CA LEU A 183 -0.26 -9.52 -4.00
C LEU A 183 -0.42 -10.43 -5.22
N TRP A 184 0.03 -11.68 -5.12
CA TRP A 184 -0.17 -12.66 -6.19
C TRP A 184 -1.65 -12.82 -6.52
N GLN A 185 -2.50 -12.99 -5.49
CA GLN A 185 -3.94 -13.16 -5.67
C GLN A 185 -4.60 -11.92 -6.29
N ALA A 186 -4.19 -10.71 -5.90
CA ALA A 186 -4.70 -9.46 -6.47
C ALA A 186 -4.29 -9.29 -7.95
N GLN A 187 -3.10 -9.75 -8.32
CA GLN A 187 -2.58 -9.68 -9.70
C GLN A 187 -3.23 -10.71 -10.64
N GLN A 188 -3.60 -11.90 -10.17
CA GLN A 188 -4.26 -12.90 -11.03
C GLN A 188 -5.56 -12.38 -11.67
N TYR A 189 -6.27 -11.50 -10.96
CA TYR A 189 -7.49 -10.86 -11.47
C TYR A 189 -7.23 -9.81 -12.57
N GLN A 190 -5.98 -9.40 -12.78
CA GLN A 190 -5.59 -8.56 -13.91
C GLN A 190 -5.68 -9.33 -15.24
N THR A 191 -5.43 -10.65 -15.21
CA THR A 191 -5.39 -11.50 -16.40
C THR A 191 -6.77 -12.06 -16.77
N SER A 192 -7.73 -12.05 -15.83
CA SER A 192 -9.09 -12.58 -16.05
C SER A 192 -10.13 -11.52 -16.41
N ALA A 193 -9.76 -10.24 -16.56
CA ALA A 193 -10.66 -9.28 -17.19
C ALA A 193 -10.87 -9.73 -18.65
N PRO A 194 -12.11 -10.03 -19.09
CA PRO A 194 -12.36 -10.39 -20.47
C PRO A 194 -11.93 -9.20 -21.33
N ASN A 195 -11.13 -9.50 -22.34
CA ASN A 195 -10.83 -8.61 -23.45
C ASN A 195 -12.15 -8.35 -24.20
N ASP A 196 -12.98 -7.45 -23.68
CA ASP A 196 -14.21 -7.00 -24.31
C ASP A 196 -13.80 -5.98 -25.39
N SER A 197 -13.20 -6.53 -26.45
CA SER A 197 -12.85 -5.83 -27.69
C SER A 197 -13.18 -6.77 -28.82
N SER A 198 -14.46 -7.10 -28.94
CA SER A 198 -14.99 -7.92 -30.03
C SER A 198 -16.41 -7.50 -30.40
N TRP A 199 -16.52 -6.29 -30.95
CA TRP A 199 -17.58 -5.79 -31.84
C TRP A 199 -17.05 -4.44 -32.37
N GLU A 200 -16.99 -4.09 -33.65
CA GLU A 200 -17.62 -4.54 -34.88
C GLU A 200 -16.72 -4.21 -36.08
N GLN A 201 -16.93 -4.97 -37.17
CA GLN A 201 -16.45 -4.72 -38.52
C GLN A 201 -17.18 -3.55 -39.19
#